data_AF-A0A2D6TA96-F1
#
_entry.id   AF-A0A2D6TA96-F1
#
_cell.length_a   1.000
_cell.length_b   1.000
_cell.length_c   1.000
_cell.angle_alpha   90.00
_cell.angle_beta   90.00
_cell.angle_gamma   90.00
#
_symmetry.space_group_name_H-M   'P 1'
#
loop_
_entity.id
_entity.type
_entity.pdbx_description
1 polymer ?
#
loop_
_entity_poly.entity_id
_entity_poly.type
_entity_poly.pdbx_seq_one_letter_code
_entity_poly.pdbx_strand_id
1 'polypeptide(L)'
;MFSELEAGARIGLVARDVVDGGAGAMLVWEVTGTGVDSTTLSFPGYAEAGVDILWVAEDQVVTALARAGDELAKVVGDGVRSGDILSFVMRPLDELAELGFEEFFERLGLSYMGACR
;
A
#
# COMPACT_ATOMS: atom_id res chain seq x y z
N MET A 1 6.97 -4.54 9.17
CA MET A 1 6.33 -4.47 7.84
C MET A 1 6.97 -3.43 6.93
N PHE A 2 7.42 -2.28 7.41
CA PHE A 2 7.95 -1.22 6.54
C PHE A 2 9.46 -0.99 6.74
N SER A 3 10.17 -1.98 7.27
CA SER A 3 11.56 -1.86 7.72
C SER A 3 12.57 -1.71 6.60
N GLU A 4 12.22 -2.12 5.39
CA GLU A 4 13.05 -2.09 4.17
C GLU A 4 12.83 -0.81 3.37
N LEU A 5 11.82 -0.02 3.71
CA LEU A 5 11.45 1.17 2.97
C LEU A 5 12.25 2.36 3.48
N GLU A 6 12.63 3.24 2.55
CA GLU A 6 13.31 4.48 2.87
C GLU A 6 12.34 5.56 3.37
N ALA A 7 12.87 6.53 4.11
CA ALA A 7 12.08 7.66 4.59
C ALA A 7 11.46 8.45 3.42
N GLY A 8 10.18 8.77 3.53
CA GLY A 8 9.37 9.40 2.49
C GLY A 8 8.56 8.41 1.65
N ALA A 9 8.76 7.09 1.79
CA ALA A 9 7.91 6.09 1.15
C ALA A 9 6.48 6.13 1.72
N ARG A 10 5.48 6.12 0.83
CA ARG A 10 4.05 6.29 1.16
C ARG A 10 3.22 5.15 0.57
N ILE A 11 2.43 4.50 1.42
CA ILE A 11 1.50 3.45 1.02
C ILE A 11 0.09 3.85 1.44
N GLY A 12 -0.82 3.93 0.45
CA GLY A 12 -2.23 4.19 0.66
C GLY A 12 -3.06 2.91 0.77
N LEU A 13 -4.11 2.93 1.57
CA LEU A 13 -5.16 1.93 1.61
C LEU A 13 -6.51 2.61 1.44
N VAL A 14 -7.30 2.14 0.49
CA VAL A 14 -8.67 2.59 0.23
C VAL A 14 -9.59 1.37 0.14
N ALA A 15 -10.81 1.52 0.64
CA ALA A 15 -11.85 0.52 0.48
C ALA A 15 -12.36 0.51 -0.97
N ARG A 16 -12.79 -0.66 -1.45
CA ARG A 16 -13.27 -0.80 -2.83
C ARG A 16 -14.51 0.05 -3.11
N ASP A 17 -15.42 0.14 -2.14
CA ASP A 17 -16.63 0.97 -2.23
C ASP A 17 -16.31 2.47 -2.42
N VAL A 18 -15.23 2.97 -1.80
CA VAL A 18 -14.74 4.35 -1.94
C VAL A 18 -14.20 4.60 -3.34
N VAL A 19 -13.51 3.61 -3.93
CA VAL A 19 -13.03 3.71 -5.32
C VAL A 19 -14.22 3.75 -6.28
N ASP A 20 -15.18 2.85 -6.11
CA ASP A 20 -16.36 2.74 -6.98
C ASP A 20 -17.29 3.97 -6.82
N GLY A 21 -17.37 4.55 -5.62
CA GLY A 21 -18.11 5.77 -5.31
C GLY A 21 -17.39 7.07 -5.66
N GLY A 22 -16.08 7.03 -5.87
CA GLY A 22 -15.24 8.18 -6.27
C GLY A 22 -14.94 9.19 -5.16
N ALA A 23 -15.32 8.94 -3.92
CA ALA A 23 -15.04 9.82 -2.79
C ALA A 23 -15.03 9.03 -1.47
N GLY A 24 -14.07 9.34 -0.59
CA GLY A 24 -14.00 8.72 0.73
C GLY A 24 -12.65 8.88 1.40
N ALA A 25 -12.43 8.10 2.45
CA ALA A 25 -11.19 8.13 3.21
C ALA A 25 -10.16 7.15 2.65
N MET A 26 -8.89 7.56 2.69
CA MET A 26 -7.72 6.74 2.43
C MET A 26 -6.81 6.79 3.65
N LEU A 27 -6.39 5.64 4.16
CA LEU A 27 -5.35 5.55 5.17
C LEU A 27 -4.00 5.59 4.46
N VAL A 28 -3.08 6.43 4.93
CA VAL A 28 -1.73 6.56 4.37
C VAL A 28 -0.73 6.24 5.47
N TRP A 29 0.15 5.27 5.20
CA TRP A 29 1.37 5.08 5.97
C TRP A 29 2.52 5.78 5.27
N GLU A 30 3.26 6.57 6.03
CA GLU A 30 4.47 7.24 5.57
C GLU A 30 5.64 6.82 6.43
N VAL A 31 6.68 6.30 5.79
CA VAL A 31 7.91 5.94 6.47
C VAL A 31 8.67 7.22 6.80
N THR A 32 9.00 7.39 8.07
CA THR A 32 9.76 8.52 8.57
C THR A 32 11.14 8.03 9.01
N GLY A 33 12.10 8.95 9.21
CA GLY A 33 13.43 8.57 9.68
C GLY A 33 13.46 7.91 11.07
N THR A 34 12.34 7.86 11.78
CA THR A 34 12.22 7.27 13.13
C THR A 34 11.18 6.16 13.23
N GLY A 35 10.44 5.86 12.16
CA GLY A 35 9.35 4.89 12.22
C GLY A 35 8.35 5.04 11.08
N VAL A 36 7.06 4.85 11.38
CA VAL A 36 5.98 4.97 10.40
C VAL A 36 4.84 5.75 11.02
N ASP A 37 4.42 6.81 10.32
CA ASP A 37 3.26 7.61 10.70
C ASP A 37 2.04 7.16 9.88
N SER A 38 0.86 7.12 10.51
CA SER A 38 -0.39 6.79 9.85
C SER A 38 -1.35 7.98 9.87
N THR A 39 -1.81 8.41 8.71
CA THR A 39 -2.76 9.52 8.58
C THR A 39 -3.95 9.14 7.70
N THR A 40 -5.15 9.57 8.05
CA THR A 40 -6.31 9.45 7.18
C THR A 40 -6.47 10.72 6.35
N LEU A 41 -6.45 10.58 5.03
CA LEU A 41 -6.67 11.64 4.05
C LEU A 41 -7.94 11.37 3.24
N SER A 42 -8.43 12.36 2.49
CA SER A 42 -9.44 12.10 1.47
C SER A 42 -8.79 11.42 0.26
N PHE A 43 -9.49 10.47 -0.35
CA PHE A 43 -9.11 9.86 -1.63
C PHE A 43 -9.62 10.73 -2.79
N PRO A 44 -8.76 11.43 -3.53
CA PRO A 44 -9.17 12.26 -4.66
C PRO A 44 -9.31 11.47 -5.98
N GLY A 45 -9.08 10.15 -5.93
CA GLY A 45 -8.92 9.31 -7.11
C GLY A 45 -7.45 8.91 -7.34
N TYR A 46 -7.24 7.96 -8.26
CA TYR A 46 -5.92 7.36 -8.51
C TYR A 46 -4.84 8.38 -8.88
N ALA A 47 -5.14 9.32 -9.78
CA ALA A 47 -4.13 10.25 -10.33
C ALA A 47 -3.54 11.20 -9.28
N GLU A 48 -4.31 11.53 -8.25
CA GLU A 48 -3.95 12.53 -7.23
C GLU A 48 -3.79 11.91 -5.84
N ALA A 49 -3.76 10.57 -5.74
CA ALA A 49 -3.71 9.86 -4.45
C ALA A 49 -2.46 10.22 -3.62
N GLY A 50 -1.38 10.65 -4.27
CA GLY A 50 -0.18 11.16 -3.59
C GLY A 50 0.60 10.09 -2.80
N VAL A 51 0.41 8.82 -3.12
CA VAL A 51 1.11 7.67 -2.53
C VAL A 51 1.91 6.95 -3.60
N ASP A 52 2.90 6.17 -3.19
CA ASP A 52 3.77 5.43 -4.12
C ASP A 52 3.13 4.10 -4.51
N ILE A 53 2.46 3.46 -3.55
CA ILE A 53 1.64 2.26 -3.72
C ILE A 53 0.24 2.52 -3.16
N LEU A 54 -0.78 2.12 -3.91
CA LEU A 54 -2.17 2.16 -3.46
C LEU A 54 -2.74 0.75 -3.36
N TRP A 55 -3.16 0.35 -2.17
CA TRP A 55 -3.95 -0.84 -1.93
C TRP A 55 -5.44 -0.51 -2.00
N VAL A 56 -6.14 -1.23 -2.86
CA VAL A 56 -7.60 -1.25 -2.90
C VAL A 56 -8.05 -2.57 -2.29
N ALA A 57 -8.75 -2.52 -1.17
CA ALA A 57 -9.14 -3.71 -0.43
C ALA A 57 -10.66 -3.83 -0.30
N GLU A 58 -11.16 -5.07 -0.30
CA GLU A 58 -12.55 -5.35 0.06
C GLU A 58 -12.83 -4.93 1.52
N ASP A 59 -14.05 -4.47 1.83
CA ASP A 59 -14.40 -3.85 3.13
C ASP A 59 -14.07 -4.73 4.36
N GLN A 60 -14.26 -6.04 4.19
CA GLN A 60 -13.91 -7.05 5.19
C GLN A 60 -12.41 -7.05 5.54
N VAL A 61 -11.56 -6.81 4.54
CA VAL A 61 -10.11 -6.75 4.69
C VAL A 61 -9.70 -5.41 5.28
N VAL A 62 -10.33 -4.29 4.90
CA VAL A 62 -10.10 -2.99 5.53
C VAL A 62 -10.33 -3.05 7.05
N THR A 63 -11.42 -3.71 7.47
CA THR A 63 -11.73 -3.91 8.89
C THR A 63 -10.67 -4.76 9.60
N ALA A 64 -10.13 -5.79 8.92
CA ALA A 64 -9.07 -6.63 9.46
C ALA A 64 -7.75 -5.84 9.58
N LEU A 65 -7.39 -5.06 8.57
CA LEU A 65 -6.18 -4.23 8.55
C LEU A 65 -6.18 -3.19 9.67
N ALA A 66 -7.32 -2.54 9.92
CA ALA A 66 -7.47 -1.58 11.02
C ALA A 66 -7.22 -2.18 12.41
N ARG A 67 -7.31 -3.51 12.55
CA ARG A 67 -7.11 -4.25 13.81
C ARG A 67 -5.83 -5.07 13.83
N ALA A 68 -5.08 -5.11 12.73
CA ALA A 68 -4.02 -6.08 12.54
C ALA A 68 -2.81 -5.84 13.46
N GLY A 69 -2.49 -4.58 13.77
CA GLY A 69 -1.30 -4.26 14.57
C GLY A 69 -0.05 -4.90 13.98
N ASP A 70 0.62 -5.74 14.77
CA ASP A 70 1.83 -6.47 14.34
C ASP A 70 1.56 -7.51 13.22
N GLU A 71 0.32 -7.98 13.08
CA GLU A 71 -0.08 -8.94 12.03
C GLU A 71 -0.35 -8.27 10.67
N LEU A 72 -0.14 -6.95 10.54
CA LEU A 72 -0.47 -6.20 9.31
C LEU A 72 0.16 -6.81 8.05
N ALA A 73 1.43 -7.22 8.12
CA ALA A 73 2.13 -7.85 7.00
C ALA A 73 1.46 -9.14 6.52
N LYS A 74 0.94 -9.93 7.45
CA LYS A 74 0.26 -11.19 7.16
C LYS A 74 -1.11 -10.93 6.55
N VAL A 75 -1.91 -10.04 7.13
CA VAL A 75 -3.25 -9.67 6.60
C VAL A 75 -3.13 -9.12 5.18
N VAL A 76 -2.14 -8.25 4.93
CA VAL A 76 -1.87 -7.74 3.58
C VAL A 76 -1.43 -8.84 2.63
N GLY A 77 -0.45 -9.66 3.03
CA GLY A 77 0.05 -10.75 2.19
C GLY A 77 -1.03 -11.77 1.82
N ASP A 78 -1.90 -12.14 2.76
CA ASP A 78 -3.01 -13.06 2.53
C ASP A 78 -4.07 -12.43 1.62
N GLY A 79 -4.42 -11.16 1.84
CA GLY A 79 -5.35 -10.41 0.99
C GLY A 79 -4.85 -10.23 -0.45
N VAL A 80 -3.55 -10.01 -0.63
CA VAL A 80 -2.92 -9.94 -1.96
C VAL A 80 -3.00 -11.29 -2.68
N ARG A 81 -2.73 -12.40 -1.97
CA ARG A 81 -2.78 -13.75 -2.55
C ARG A 81 -4.20 -14.22 -2.86
N SER A 82 -5.18 -13.83 -2.05
CA SER A 82 -6.59 -14.15 -2.29
C SER A 82 -7.22 -13.27 -3.37
N GLY A 83 -6.60 -12.13 -3.69
CA GLY A 83 -7.15 -11.13 -4.60
C GLY A 83 -8.12 -10.14 -3.92
N ASP A 84 -8.24 -10.19 -2.59
CA ASP A 84 -9.04 -9.25 -1.81
C ASP A 84 -8.34 -7.89 -1.60
N ILE A 85 -7.04 -7.82 -1.93
CA ILE A 85 -6.26 -6.59 -2.03
C ILE A 85 -5.63 -6.50 -3.42
N LEU A 86 -5.98 -5.46 -4.16
CA LEU A 86 -5.31 -5.06 -5.39
C LEU A 86 -4.23 -4.03 -5.08
N SER A 87 -3.00 -4.28 -5.53
CA SER A 87 -1.88 -3.34 -5.37
C SER A 87 -1.63 -2.58 -6.67
N PHE A 88 -1.78 -1.26 -6.63
CA PHE A 88 -1.48 -0.36 -7.74
C PHE A 88 -0.14 0.33 -7.49
N VAL A 89 0.75 0.22 -8.47
CA VAL A 89 2.01 0.96 -8.51
C VAL A 89 1.73 2.34 -9.10
N MET A 90 1.96 3.38 -8.31
CA MET A 90 1.61 4.76 -8.66
C MET A 90 2.80 5.58 -9.17
N ARG A 91 4.02 5.04 -9.00
CA ARG A 91 5.28 5.64 -9.44
C ARG A 91 6.07 4.73 -10.39
N PRO A 92 7.01 5.30 -11.17
CA PRO A 92 7.97 4.53 -11.93
C PRO A 92 8.74 3.51 -11.05
N LEU A 93 9.08 2.36 -11.62
CA LEU A 93 9.74 1.26 -10.90
C LEU A 93 11.15 1.63 -10.41
N ASP A 94 11.89 2.45 -11.16
CA ASP A 94 13.19 2.97 -10.75
C ASP A 94 13.09 3.86 -9.50
N GLU A 95 12.10 4.76 -9.43
CA GLU A 95 11.84 5.56 -8.23
C GLU A 95 11.43 4.68 -7.02
N LEU A 96 10.64 3.63 -7.26
CA LEU A 96 10.26 2.70 -6.20
C LEU A 96 11.44 1.88 -5.69
N ALA A 97 12.38 1.51 -6.56
CA ALA A 97 13.59 0.80 -6.16
C ALA A 97 14.47 1.66 -5.25
N GLU A 98 14.62 2.96 -5.56
CA GLU A 98 15.32 3.93 -4.70
C GLU A 98 14.67 4.08 -3.31
N LEU A 99 13.36 3.80 -3.20
CA LEU A 99 12.60 3.83 -1.94
C LEU A 99 12.55 2.48 -1.21
N GLY A 100 13.24 1.44 -1.70
CA GLY A 100 13.31 0.13 -1.05
C GLY A 100 12.11 -0.80 -1.30
N PHE A 101 11.26 -0.48 -2.29
CA PHE A 101 10.05 -1.29 -2.53
C PHE A 101 10.33 -2.68 -3.12
N GLU A 102 11.50 -2.92 -3.71
CA GLU A 102 11.85 -4.24 -4.28
C GLU A 102 11.77 -5.33 -3.22
N GLU A 103 12.52 -5.17 -2.11
CA GLU A 103 12.53 -6.11 -0.99
C GLU A 103 11.16 -6.18 -0.30
N PHE A 104 10.44 -5.05 -0.25
CA PHE A 104 9.10 -4.99 0.31
C PHE A 104 8.12 -5.89 -0.45
N PHE A 105 8.13 -5.84 -1.79
CA PHE A 105 7.25 -6.67 -2.63
C PHE A 105 7.57 -8.15 -2.53
N GLU A 106 8.86 -8.51 -2.55
CA GLU A 106 9.28 -9.90 -2.41
C GLU A 106 8.76 -10.52 -1.11
N ARG A 107 8.81 -9.79 0.00
CA ARG A 107 8.28 -10.27 1.29
C ARG A 107 6.76 -10.41 1.30
N LEU A 108 6.03 -9.58 0.55
CA LEU A 108 4.59 -9.76 0.35
C LEU A 108 4.27 -10.99 -0.51
N GLY A 109 5.27 -11.61 -1.13
CA GLY A 109 5.10 -12.70 -2.09
C GLY A 109 4.66 -12.20 -3.46
N LEU A 110 4.83 -10.89 -3.72
CA LEU A 110 4.65 -10.30 -5.03
C LEU A 110 5.96 -10.41 -5.80
N SER A 111 5.89 -10.93 -7.02
CA SER A 111 7.05 -10.91 -7.91
C SER A 111 7.27 -9.45 -8.33
N TYR A 112 8.39 -8.85 -7.91
CA TYR A 112 8.86 -7.61 -8.53
C TYR A 112 9.38 -7.94 -9.93
N MET A 113 8.47 -8.12 -10.88
CA MET A 113 8.85 -8.27 -12.28
C MET A 113 9.21 -6.88 -12.80
N GLY A 114 10.46 -6.48 -12.52
CA GLY A 114 11.12 -5.42 -13.26
C GLY A 114 10.88 -5.66 -14.75
N ALA A 115 10.50 -4.59 -15.46
CA ALA A 115 10.22 -4.66 -16.89
C ALA A 115 11.25 -5.56 -17.56
N CYS A 116 10.78 -6.59 -18.27
CA CYS A 116 11.64 -7.50 -19.01
C CYS A 116 12.66 -6.67 -19.78
N ARG A 117 13.93 -6.88 -19.45
CA ARG A 117 15.05 -6.16 -20.02
C ARG A 117 15.30 -6.56 -21.47
#